data_AF-A0A5T9SK96-F1
#
_entry.id   AF-A0A5T9SK96-F1
#
_cell.length_a   1.000
_cell.length_b   1.000
_cell.length_c   1.000
_cell.angle_alpha   90.00
_cell.angle_beta   90.00
_cell.angle_gamma   90.00
#
_symmetry.space_group_name_H-M   'P 1'
#
loop_
_entity.id
_entity.type
_entity.pdbx_description
1 polymer ?
#
loop_
_entity_poly.entity_id
_entity_poly.type
_entity_poly.pdbx_seq_one_letter_code
_entity_poly.pdbx_strand_id
1 'polypeptide(L)'
;MSDSSNDTLVQTQNWFLKAVPNPTSKNINTQMGCHLEEVVEMLVELNSLTPEYQAQLTNAIGALTVLSDTMKQDAYAFDVAQEQRLAVLDSLADQIVTATGVGVFLGMNVPGALDEVNRSNYSKFENGEPVFNENKKVMKGKDYTPPDLSKFI
;
A
#
# COMPACT_ATOMS: atom_id res chain seq x y z
N MET A 1 -28.01 4.06 -7.12
CA MET A 1 -26.60 3.89 -7.52
C MET A 1 -25.86 5.04 -6.87
N SER A 2 -25.14 4.78 -5.79
CA SER A 2 -24.29 5.80 -5.18
C SER A 2 -23.23 6.19 -6.21
N ASP A 3 -23.00 7.48 -6.36
CA ASP A 3 -21.93 8.00 -7.21
C ASP A 3 -20.59 7.47 -6.65
N SER A 4 -20.05 6.45 -7.30
CA SER A 4 -18.79 5.81 -6.90
C SER A 4 -17.58 6.72 -7.10
N SER A 5 -17.78 7.94 -7.65
CA SER A 5 -16.73 8.95 -7.76
C SER A 5 -16.18 9.41 -6.40
N ASN A 6 -16.96 9.27 -5.32
CA ASN A 6 -16.53 9.61 -3.96
C ASN A 6 -15.98 8.41 -3.17
N ASP A 7 -15.94 7.20 -3.73
CA ASP A 7 -15.34 6.05 -3.04
C ASP A 7 -13.81 6.12 -3.14
N THR A 8 -13.14 6.17 -2.00
CA THR A 8 -11.69 6.37 -1.94
C THR A 8 -10.89 5.17 -2.43
N LEU A 9 -11.40 3.95 -2.30
CA LEU A 9 -10.77 2.77 -2.89
C LEU A 9 -10.88 2.82 -4.42
N VAL A 10 -12.04 3.25 -4.95
CA VAL A 10 -12.22 3.47 -6.39
C VAL A 10 -11.31 4.60 -6.89
N GLN A 11 -11.17 5.68 -6.14
CA GLN A 11 -10.22 6.75 -6.49
C GLN A 11 -8.77 6.25 -6.47
N THR A 12 -8.38 5.45 -5.47
CA THR A 12 -7.05 4.84 -5.39
C THR A 12 -6.79 3.94 -6.61
N GLN A 13 -7.78 3.13 -7.00
CA GLN A 13 -7.72 2.32 -8.23
C GLN A 13 -7.50 3.21 -9.46
N ASN A 14 -8.28 4.29 -9.60
CA ASN A 14 -8.15 5.22 -10.73
C ASN A 14 -6.78 5.90 -10.76
N TRP A 15 -6.20 6.21 -9.59
CA TRP A 15 -4.85 6.74 -9.48
C TRP A 15 -3.83 5.77 -10.08
N PHE A 16 -3.90 4.47 -9.72
CA PHE A 16 -3.01 3.45 -10.28
C PHE A 16 -3.24 3.21 -11.78
N LEU A 17 -4.49 3.17 -12.24
CA LEU A 17 -4.81 3.04 -13.67
C LEU A 17 -4.25 4.21 -14.48
N LYS A 18 -4.22 5.41 -13.91
CA LYS A 18 -3.61 6.58 -14.55
C LYS A 18 -2.08 6.55 -14.52
N ALA A 19 -1.50 6.19 -13.38
CA ALA A 19 -0.05 6.14 -13.19
C ALA A 19 0.62 4.98 -13.95
N VAL A 20 -0.04 3.82 -14.03
CA VAL A 20 0.51 2.60 -14.63
C VAL A 20 -0.60 1.89 -15.44
N PRO A 21 -1.03 2.45 -16.58
CA PRO A 21 -2.16 1.92 -17.36
C PRO A 21 -1.92 0.51 -17.93
N ASN A 22 -0.65 0.13 -18.12
CA ASN A 22 -0.25 -1.18 -18.62
C ASN A 22 0.84 -1.77 -17.69
N PRO A 23 0.46 -2.39 -16.57
CA PRO A 23 1.43 -2.92 -15.62
C PRO A 23 2.22 -4.09 -16.22
N THR A 24 3.55 -4.04 -16.02
CA THR A 24 4.48 -5.13 -16.36
C THR A 24 4.67 -6.08 -15.15
N SER A 25 5.31 -7.23 -15.34
CA SER A 25 5.70 -8.12 -14.23
C SER A 25 6.55 -7.40 -13.17
N LYS A 26 7.38 -6.46 -13.59
CA LYS A 26 8.13 -5.58 -12.68
C LYS A 26 7.20 -4.73 -11.83
N ASN A 27 6.18 -4.11 -12.42
CA ASN A 27 5.23 -3.29 -11.68
C ASN A 27 4.45 -4.12 -10.66
N ILE A 28 4.04 -5.33 -11.04
CA ILE A 28 3.31 -6.25 -10.16
C ILE A 28 4.18 -6.66 -8.96
N ASN A 29 5.42 -7.13 -9.21
CA ASN A 29 6.35 -7.49 -8.13
C ASN A 29 6.67 -6.29 -7.23
N THR A 30 6.97 -5.13 -7.82
CA THR A 30 7.21 -3.91 -7.03
C THR A 30 6.01 -3.56 -6.14
N GLN A 31 4.79 -3.65 -6.67
CA GLN A 31 3.58 -3.33 -5.89
C GLN A 31 3.33 -4.33 -4.77
N MET A 32 3.57 -5.64 -4.99
CA MET A 32 3.50 -6.65 -3.92
C MET A 32 4.56 -6.39 -2.84
N GLY A 33 5.77 -6.02 -3.25
CA GLY A 33 6.84 -5.64 -2.33
C GLY A 33 6.48 -4.42 -1.49
N CYS A 34 5.96 -3.36 -2.11
CA CYS A 34 5.44 -2.19 -1.39
C CYS A 34 4.29 -2.56 -0.44
N HIS A 35 3.37 -3.43 -0.86
CA HIS A 35 2.29 -3.89 0.01
C HIS A 35 2.83 -4.62 1.27
N LEU A 36 3.85 -5.46 1.13
CA LEU A 36 4.51 -6.11 2.27
C LEU A 36 5.30 -5.12 3.13
N GLU A 37 5.87 -4.07 2.54
CA GLU A 37 6.58 -3.01 3.27
C GLU A 37 5.64 -2.31 4.27
N GLU A 38 4.42 -1.97 3.86
CA GLU A 38 3.42 -1.37 4.77
C GLU A 38 3.05 -2.30 5.94
N VAL A 39 2.99 -3.62 5.69
CA VAL A 39 2.80 -4.62 6.77
C VAL A 39 3.99 -4.62 7.72
N VAL A 40 5.22 -4.55 7.20
CA VAL A 40 6.44 -4.47 8.01
C VAL A 40 6.46 -3.19 8.84
N GLU A 41 6.11 -2.04 8.27
CA GLU A 41 6.02 -0.77 8.98
C GLU A 41 5.04 -0.86 10.16
N MET A 42 3.86 -1.46 9.98
CA MET A 42 2.94 -1.73 11.09
C MET A 42 3.56 -2.63 12.17
N LEU A 43 4.26 -3.71 11.78
CA LEU A 43 4.88 -4.64 12.72
C LEU A 43 6.01 -3.99 13.55
N VAL A 44 6.76 -3.05 12.96
CA VAL A 44 7.83 -2.31 13.64
C VAL A 44 7.29 -1.46 14.79
N GLU A 45 6.05 -0.97 14.69
CA GLU A 45 5.40 -0.16 15.73
C GLU A 45 4.79 -1.01 16.88
N LEU A 46 4.78 -2.35 16.74
CA LEU A 46 4.28 -3.23 17.80
C LEU A 46 5.30 -3.42 18.92
N ASN A 47 4.80 -3.38 20.15
CA ASN A 47 5.57 -3.74 21.34
C ASN A 47 5.18 -5.15 21.79
N SER A 48 6.17 -5.97 22.13
CA SER A 48 5.92 -7.29 22.72
C SER A 48 5.92 -7.24 24.25
N LEU A 49 5.18 -8.17 24.86
CA LEU A 49 5.08 -8.26 26.33
C LEU A 49 6.19 -9.11 26.96
N THR A 50 6.93 -9.88 26.16
CA THR A 50 7.99 -10.78 26.61
C THR A 50 9.16 -10.80 25.62
N PRO A 51 10.39 -11.10 26.08
CA PRO A 51 11.53 -11.23 25.17
C PRO A 51 11.34 -12.31 24.09
N GLU A 52 10.60 -13.38 24.40
CA GLU A 52 10.32 -14.44 23.43
C GLU A 52 9.42 -13.95 22.29
N TYR A 53 8.34 -13.22 22.62
CA TYR A 53 7.49 -12.59 21.60
C TYR A 53 8.23 -11.48 20.85
N GLN A 54 9.16 -10.76 21.49
CA GLN A 54 10.01 -9.81 20.79
C GLN A 54 10.86 -10.51 19.73
N ALA A 55 11.47 -11.65 20.07
CA ALA A 55 12.27 -12.41 19.12
C ALA A 55 11.44 -12.91 17.93
N GLN A 56 10.21 -13.37 18.17
CA GLN A 56 9.29 -13.76 17.10
C GLN A 56 8.94 -12.59 16.19
N LEU A 57 8.60 -11.43 16.75
CA LEU A 57 8.28 -10.21 16.00
C LEU A 57 9.49 -9.74 15.16
N THR A 58 10.68 -9.67 15.76
CA THR A 58 11.91 -9.27 15.07
C THR A 58 12.25 -10.22 13.92
N ASN A 59 12.09 -11.54 14.11
CA ASN A 59 12.33 -12.51 13.05
C ASN A 59 11.33 -12.36 11.89
N ALA A 60 10.05 -12.12 12.20
CA ALA A 60 9.01 -11.89 11.19
C ALA A 60 9.29 -10.62 10.38
N ILE A 61 9.63 -9.51 11.06
CA ILE A 61 10.04 -8.25 10.43
C ILE A 61 11.21 -8.50 9.48
N GLY A 62 12.29 -9.13 9.96
CA GLY A 62 13.48 -9.37 9.14
C GLY A 62 13.21 -10.20 7.89
N ALA A 63 12.42 -11.27 8.00
CA ALA A 63 12.06 -12.11 6.86
C ALA A 63 11.18 -11.37 5.84
N LEU A 64 10.18 -10.61 6.31
CA LEU A 64 9.29 -9.85 5.45
C LEU A 64 9.99 -8.68 4.77
N THR A 65 10.92 -7.99 5.46
CA THR A 65 11.77 -6.95 4.85
C THR A 65 12.57 -7.51 3.68
N VAL A 66 13.24 -8.65 3.86
CA VAL A 66 14.02 -9.28 2.78
C VAL A 66 13.13 -9.67 1.60
N LEU A 67 11.94 -10.20 1.87
CA LEU A 67 10.98 -10.57 0.83
C LEU A 67 10.47 -9.34 0.06
N SER A 68 10.08 -8.29 0.77
CA SER A 68 9.65 -7.00 0.20
C SER A 68 10.73 -6.39 -0.70
N ASP A 69 11.98 -6.34 -0.22
CA ASP A 69 13.09 -5.77 -1.00
C ASP A 69 13.42 -6.61 -2.24
N THR A 70 13.38 -7.93 -2.12
CA THR A 70 13.57 -8.84 -3.26
C THR A 70 12.52 -8.58 -4.34
N MET A 71 11.25 -8.48 -3.97
CA MET A 71 10.13 -8.16 -4.88
C MET A 71 10.29 -6.78 -5.55
N LYS A 72 10.79 -5.77 -4.82
CA LYS A 72 11.01 -4.42 -5.38
C LYS A 72 12.21 -4.36 -6.34
N GLN A 73 13.21 -5.21 -6.16
CA GLN A 73 14.45 -5.19 -6.95
C GLN A 73 14.41 -6.10 -8.17
N ASP A 74 13.85 -7.31 -8.04
CA ASP A 74 13.81 -8.31 -9.10
C ASP A 74 12.40 -8.47 -9.68
N ALA A 75 12.26 -8.07 -10.94
CA ALA A 75 11.01 -8.10 -11.69
C ALA A 75 10.42 -9.50 -11.91
N TYR A 76 11.20 -10.55 -11.67
CA TYR A 76 10.86 -11.95 -11.93
C TYR A 76 11.01 -12.85 -10.70
N ALA A 77 11.20 -12.27 -9.51
CA ALA A 77 11.34 -13.06 -8.29
C ALA A 77 10.10 -13.91 -8.00
N PHE A 78 8.91 -13.38 -8.27
CA PHE A 78 7.63 -14.05 -8.04
C PHE A 78 6.64 -13.78 -9.18
N ASP A 79 5.67 -14.67 -9.35
CA ASP A 79 4.57 -14.52 -10.30
C ASP A 79 3.24 -14.98 -9.67
N VAL A 80 2.14 -14.43 -10.17
CA VAL A 80 0.78 -14.85 -9.83
C VAL A 80 0.14 -15.45 -11.07
N ALA A 81 0.17 -16.78 -11.14
CA ALA A 81 -0.47 -17.51 -12.21
C ALA A 81 -1.99 -17.26 -12.23
N GLN A 82 -2.57 -17.44 -13.42
CA GLN A 82 -3.91 -16.94 -13.73
C GLN A 82 -4.98 -17.58 -12.83
N GLU A 83 -4.82 -18.87 -12.53
CA GLU A 83 -5.73 -19.66 -11.72
C GLU A 83 -5.70 -19.29 -10.22
N GLN A 84 -4.63 -18.67 -9.72
CA GLN A 84 -4.53 -18.19 -8.34
C GLN A 84 -5.06 -16.75 -8.17
N ARG A 85 -5.32 -16.01 -9.25
CA ARG A 85 -5.76 -14.60 -9.16
C ARG A 85 -7.04 -14.41 -8.37
N LEU A 86 -7.94 -15.39 -8.38
CA LEU A 86 -9.16 -15.36 -7.56
C LEU A 86 -8.81 -15.36 -6.06
N ALA A 87 -7.94 -16.28 -5.64
CA ALA A 87 -7.50 -16.37 -4.25
C ALA A 87 -6.68 -15.15 -3.82
N VAL A 88 -5.85 -14.61 -4.72
CA VAL A 88 -5.12 -13.36 -4.45
C VAL A 88 -6.09 -12.20 -4.26
N LEU A 89 -7.09 -12.03 -5.12
CA LEU A 89 -8.10 -10.98 -4.98
C LEU A 89 -8.88 -11.08 -3.65
N ASP A 90 -9.28 -12.29 -3.28
CA ASP A 90 -9.94 -12.58 -2.00
C ASP A 90 -9.07 -12.13 -0.82
N SER A 91 -7.79 -12.56 -0.80
CA SER A 91 -6.86 -12.15 0.25
C SER A 91 -6.58 -10.64 0.29
N LEU A 92 -6.62 -9.93 -0.84
CA LEU A 92 -6.44 -8.47 -0.89
C LEU A 92 -7.65 -7.78 -0.25
N ALA A 93 -8.86 -8.25 -0.51
CA ALA A 93 -10.07 -7.74 0.12
C ALA A 93 -10.05 -7.97 1.64
N ASP A 94 -9.67 -9.18 2.08
CA ASP A 94 -9.54 -9.52 3.50
C ASP A 94 -8.48 -8.68 4.22
N GLN A 95 -7.39 -8.35 3.54
CA GLN A 95 -6.36 -7.46 4.10
C GLN A 95 -6.89 -6.03 4.31
N ILE A 96 -7.71 -5.50 3.41
CA ILE A 96 -8.37 -4.20 3.60
C ILE A 96 -9.34 -4.27 4.79
N VAL A 97 -10.14 -5.34 4.89
CA VAL A 97 -11.08 -5.55 5.99
C VAL A 97 -10.36 -5.65 7.33
N THR A 98 -9.30 -6.45 7.41
CA THR A 98 -8.55 -6.67 8.64
C THR A 98 -7.74 -5.45 9.06
N ALA A 99 -7.12 -4.73 8.13
CA ALA A 99 -6.46 -3.45 8.41
C ALA A 99 -7.45 -2.42 9.00
N THR A 100 -8.65 -2.35 8.41
CA THR A 100 -9.73 -1.49 8.93
C THR A 100 -10.15 -1.94 10.33
N GLY A 101 -10.30 -3.24 10.56
CA GLY A 101 -10.64 -3.81 11.87
C GLY A 101 -9.60 -3.48 12.95
N VAL A 102 -8.31 -3.62 12.64
CA VAL A 102 -7.20 -3.25 13.54
C VAL A 102 -7.32 -1.78 13.94
N GLY A 103 -7.48 -0.86 12.98
CA GLY A 103 -7.63 0.56 13.27
C GLY A 103 -8.84 0.87 14.14
N VAL A 104 -10.01 0.28 13.83
CA VAL A 104 -11.24 0.42 14.63
C VAL A 104 -11.00 -0.04 16.08
N PHE A 105 -10.34 -1.18 16.29
CA PHE A 105 -10.07 -1.70 17.63
C PHE A 105 -9.06 -0.87 18.41
N LEU A 106 -8.21 -0.11 17.72
CA LEU A 106 -7.29 0.85 18.32
C LEU A 106 -7.87 2.28 18.44
N GLY A 107 -9.14 2.49 18.05
CA GLY A 107 -9.80 3.80 18.11
C GLY A 107 -9.43 4.76 16.96
N MET A 108 -8.77 4.27 15.91
CA MET A 108 -8.32 5.08 14.77
C MET A 108 -9.35 5.11 13.64
N ASN A 109 -9.35 6.20 12.86
CA ASN A 109 -10.22 6.37 11.69
C ASN A 109 -9.48 6.02 10.38
N VAL A 110 -9.41 4.72 10.06
CA VAL A 110 -8.77 4.22 8.82
C VAL A 110 -9.40 4.78 7.54
N PRO A 111 -10.75 4.83 7.38
CA PRO A 111 -11.35 5.44 6.20
C PRO A 111 -10.92 6.90 6.00
N GLY A 112 -10.95 7.72 7.07
CA GLY A 112 -10.52 9.11 6.99
C GLY A 112 -9.02 9.25 6.67
N ALA A 113 -8.18 8.41 7.25
CA ALA A 113 -6.76 8.36 6.94
C ALA A 113 -6.51 8.01 5.47
N LEU A 114 -7.26 7.05 4.92
CA LEU A 114 -7.18 6.67 3.51
C LEU A 114 -7.59 7.84 2.58
N ASP A 115 -8.63 8.60 2.94
CA ASP A 115 -9.03 9.80 2.18
C ASP A 115 -7.89 10.83 2.11
N GLU A 116 -7.22 11.07 3.23
CA GLU A 116 -6.09 12.00 3.32
C GLU A 116 -4.86 11.50 2.55
N VAL A 117 -4.55 10.20 2.61
CA VAL A 117 -3.50 9.58 1.81
C VAL A 117 -3.82 9.68 0.32
N ASN A 118 -5.06 9.44 -0.08
CA ASN A 118 -5.49 9.56 -1.47
C ASN A 118 -5.38 11.02 -1.95
N ARG A 119 -5.82 11.99 -1.16
CA ARG A 119 -5.62 13.43 -1.43
C ARG A 119 -4.14 13.78 -1.64
N SER A 120 -3.27 13.31 -0.75
CA SER A 120 -1.82 13.47 -0.86
C SER A 120 -1.25 12.81 -2.12
N ASN A 121 -1.71 11.60 -2.48
CA ASN A 121 -1.30 10.91 -3.70
C ASN A 121 -1.68 11.68 -4.97
N TYR A 122 -2.89 12.23 -5.04
CA TYR A 122 -3.31 13.06 -6.17
C TYR A 122 -2.57 14.40 -6.22
N SER A 123 -2.12 14.96 -5.09
CA SER A 123 -1.28 16.17 -5.08
C SER A 123 0.11 15.98 -5.73
N LYS A 124 0.54 14.73 -5.96
CA LYS A 124 1.75 14.44 -6.72
C LYS A 124 1.60 14.73 -8.21
N PHE A 125 0.37 14.80 -8.72
CA PHE A 125 0.11 15.04 -10.15
C PHE A 125 0.23 16.53 -10.47
N GLU A 126 0.65 16.83 -11.70
CA GLU A 126 0.70 18.19 -12.24
C GLU A 126 -0.31 18.31 -13.38
N ASN A 127 -1.19 19.30 -13.31
CA ASN A 127 -2.30 19.46 -14.28
C ASN A 127 -3.14 18.18 -14.45
N GLY A 128 -3.27 17.40 -13.37
CA GLY A 128 -3.98 16.12 -13.36
C GLY A 128 -3.17 14.93 -13.89
N GLU A 129 -1.95 15.12 -14.37
CA GLU A 129 -1.11 14.05 -14.92
C GLU A 129 0.03 13.62 -13.97
N PRO A 130 0.38 12.33 -13.93
CA PRO A 130 1.52 11.85 -13.14
C PRO A 130 2.84 12.38 -13.70
N VAL A 131 3.72 12.86 -12.80
CA VAL A 131 5.11 13.18 -13.12
C VAL A 131 5.97 11.96 -12.85
N PHE A 132 6.82 11.56 -13.80
CA PHE A 132 7.67 10.37 -13.67
C PHE A 132 9.16 10.72 -13.63
N ASN A 133 9.96 9.92 -12.93
CA ASN A 133 11.41 9.91 -13.11
C ASN A 133 11.85 8.96 -14.24
N GLU A 134 13.16 8.88 -14.46
CA GLU A 134 13.81 8.01 -15.45
C GLU A 134 13.45 6.52 -15.30
N ASN A 135 13.10 6.09 -14.08
CA ASN A 135 12.69 4.73 -13.76
C ASN A 135 11.16 4.52 -13.83
N LYS A 136 10.40 5.46 -14.40
CA LYS A 136 8.93 5.48 -14.43
C LYS A 136 8.27 5.40 -13.06
N LYS A 137 8.96 5.85 -12.00
CA LYS A 137 8.37 6.03 -10.67
C LYS A 137 7.65 7.37 -10.62
N VAL A 138 6.44 7.40 -10.07
CA VAL A 138 5.71 8.65 -9.84
C VAL A 138 6.48 9.52 -8.84
N MET A 139 6.75 10.75 -9.23
CA MET A 139 7.47 11.76 -8.46
C MET A 139 6.50 12.71 -7.77
N LYS A 140 7.00 13.42 -6.75
CA LYS A 140 6.27 14.51 -6.10
C LYS A 140 6.25 15.70 -7.06
N GLY A 141 5.09 16.03 -7.61
CA GLY A 141 4.87 17.24 -8.40
C GLY A 141 5.02 18.52 -7.56
N LYS A 142 5.05 19.67 -8.23
CA LYS A 142 5.25 20.99 -7.61
C LYS A 142 4.22 21.33 -6.52
N ASP A 143 3.00 20.80 -6.62
CA ASP A 143 1.88 21.07 -5.72
C ASP A 143 1.73 20.00 -4.62
N TYR A 144 2.73 19.11 -4.48
CA TYR A 144 2.69 18.02 -3.51
C TYR A 144 2.57 18.53 -2.07
N THR A 145 1.68 17.90 -1.32
CA THR A 145 1.54 18.10 0.13
C THR A 145 1.48 16.73 0.82
N PRO A 146 2.30 16.48 1.87
CA PRO A 146 2.27 15.21 2.59
C PRO A 146 0.92 15.02 3.29
N PRO A 147 0.52 13.76 3.58
CA PRO A 147 -0.70 13.50 4.34
C PRO A 147 -0.47 13.88 5.81
N ASP A 148 -1.45 14.50 6.44
CA ASP A 148 -1.49 14.69 7.90
C ASP A 148 -2.49 13.72 8.53
N LEU A 149 -1.97 12.68 9.18
CA LEU A 149 -2.78 11.62 9.77
C LEU A 149 -3.12 11.85 11.25
N SER A 150 -2.56 12.88 11.88
CA SER A 150 -2.70 13.12 13.32
C SER A 150 -4.16 13.31 13.78
N LYS A 151 -5.01 13.82 12.87
CA LYS A 151 -6.45 14.01 13.08
C LYS A 151 -7.30 12.74 13.07
N PHE A 152 -6.70 11.57 12.81
CA PHE A 152 -7.40 10.28 12.71
C PHE A 152 -7.04 9.28 13.81
N ILE A 153 -6.32 9.74 14.83
CA ILE A 153 -5.92 8.96 16.01
C ILE A 153 -6.74 9.43 17.21
#